data_AF-A0A2H9Q9J5-F1
#
_entry.id   AF-A0A2H9Q9J5-F1
#
_cell.length_a   1.000
_cell.length_b   1.000
_cell.length_c   1.000
_cell.angle_alpha   90.00
_cell.angle_beta   90.00
_cell.angle_gamma   90.00
#
_symmetry.space_group_name_H-M   'P 1'
#
loop_
_entity.id
_entity.type
_entity.pdbx_description
1 polymer ?
#
loop_
_entity_poly.entity_id
_entity_poly.type
_entity_poly.pdbx_seq_one_letter_code
_entity_poly.pdbx_strand_id
1 'polypeptide(L)'
;MDDISFVKEVLADKSKTVIAQTAPSVRVTVCEEFGSEPSSEETGRVVAALRKLGFDNVFDTDFGADVTVVEESAELVRRLREGGALPVFTSCCPGWTRFCVKAFPELNEHLSGVKSPQQIVGALTKTYFAEKTGKKAGEIFVVGVMPCYSKKLESREEETEIPGAKQDVDFILTTK
;
A
#
# COMPACT_ATOMS: atom_id res chain seq x y z
N MET A 1 0.97 -23.20 1.57
CA MET A 1 0.47 -22.60 0.34
C MET A 1 1.39 -21.44 0.02
N ASP A 2 1.91 -21.35 -1.21
CA ASP A 2 2.72 -20.20 -1.62
C ASP A 2 1.85 -18.97 -1.92
N ASP A 3 2.48 -17.80 -1.98
CA ASP A 3 1.81 -16.51 -2.14
C ASP A 3 0.98 -16.41 -3.43
N ILE A 4 1.44 -17.04 -4.52
CA ILE A 4 0.76 -17.00 -5.82
C ILE A 4 -0.48 -17.88 -5.78
N SER A 5 -0.37 -19.10 -5.24
CA SER A 5 -1.51 -20.02 -5.08
C SER A 5 -2.61 -19.38 -4.23
N PHE A 6 -2.24 -18.71 -3.15
CA PHE A 6 -3.20 -18.00 -2.30
C PHE A 6 -3.93 -16.88 -3.07
N VAL A 7 -3.21 -16.01 -3.78
CA VAL A 7 -3.86 -14.93 -4.54
C VAL A 7 -4.75 -15.48 -5.66
N LYS A 8 -4.38 -16.60 -6.29
CA LYS A 8 -5.24 -17.27 -7.28
C LYS A 8 -6.55 -17.77 -6.69
N GLU A 9 -6.54 -18.31 -5.47
CA GLU A 9 -7.76 -18.72 -4.77
C GLU A 9 -8.64 -17.50 -4.45
N VAL A 10 -8.05 -16.39 -3.99
CA VAL A 10 -8.77 -15.14 -3.73
C VAL A 10 -9.41 -14.60 -5.01
N LEU A 11 -8.70 -14.60 -6.14
CA LEU A 11 -9.23 -14.18 -7.45
C LEU A 11 -10.35 -15.09 -7.96
N ALA A 12 -10.38 -16.35 -7.53
CA ALA A 12 -11.45 -17.29 -7.88
C ALA A 12 -12.72 -17.07 -7.04
N ASP A 13 -12.61 -16.47 -5.85
CA ASP A 13 -13.73 -16.20 -4.95
C ASP A 13 -14.63 -15.07 -5.45
N LYS A 14 -15.81 -15.44 -5.96
CA LYS A 14 -16.80 -14.49 -6.50
C LYS A 14 -17.53 -13.68 -5.44
N SER A 15 -17.37 -13.98 -4.16
CA SER A 15 -17.89 -13.17 -3.07
C SER A 15 -17.00 -11.95 -2.77
N LYS A 16 -15.79 -11.91 -3.32
CA LYS A 16 -14.82 -10.83 -3.12
C LYS A 16 -14.74 -9.92 -4.33
N THR A 17 -14.52 -8.64 -4.04
CA THR A 17 -14.01 -7.68 -5.01
C THR A 17 -12.51 -7.56 -4.80
N VAL A 18 -11.73 -8.05 -5.75
CA VAL A 18 -10.28 -8.12 -5.62
C VAL A 18 -9.64 -6.96 -6.36
N ILE A 19 -8.90 -6.14 -5.63
CA ILE A 19 -8.30 -4.90 -6.13
C ILE A 19 -6.79 -5.03 -6.06
N ALA A 20 -6.10 -4.76 -7.17
CA ALA A 20 -4.66 -4.60 -7.16
C ALA A 20 -4.31 -3.13 -6.93
N GLN A 21 -3.24 -2.85 -6.18
CA GLN A 21 -2.55 -1.56 -6.22
C GLN A 21 -1.08 -1.76 -6.60
N THR A 22 -0.54 -0.96 -7.51
CA THR A 22 0.84 -1.12 -7.99
C THR A 22 1.73 0.02 -7.52
N ALA A 23 2.89 -0.29 -6.97
CA ALA A 23 3.88 0.71 -6.62
C ALA A 23 4.59 1.29 -7.85
N PRO A 24 5.08 2.54 -7.78
CA PRO A 24 5.74 3.18 -8.91
C PRO A 24 6.96 2.43 -9.44
N SER A 25 7.78 1.85 -8.58
CA SER A 25 8.96 1.12 -9.04
C SER A 25 8.61 -0.16 -9.81
N VAL A 26 7.49 -0.83 -9.47
CA VAL A 26 7.08 -2.07 -10.15
C VAL A 26 6.83 -1.82 -11.62
N ARG A 27 6.17 -0.71 -11.96
CA ARG A 27 5.88 -0.36 -13.35
C ARG A 27 7.15 -0.11 -14.19
N VAL A 28 8.29 0.13 -13.56
CA VAL A 28 9.57 0.37 -14.23
C VAL A 28 10.43 -0.88 -14.31
N THR A 29 10.42 -1.73 -13.27
CA THR A 29 11.36 -2.86 -13.15
C THR A 29 10.76 -4.20 -13.56
N VAL A 30 9.43 -4.33 -13.65
CA VAL A 30 8.80 -5.64 -13.95
C VAL A 30 9.20 -6.20 -15.32
N CYS A 31 9.57 -5.35 -16.27
CA CYS A 31 10.05 -5.77 -17.60
C CYS A 31 11.38 -6.54 -17.56
N GLU A 32 12.19 -6.36 -16.51
CA GLU A 32 13.43 -7.13 -16.31
C GLU A 32 13.14 -8.63 -16.17
N GLU A 33 12.01 -8.99 -15.54
CA GLU A 33 11.54 -10.38 -15.43
C GLU A 33 11.09 -10.97 -16.78
N PHE A 34 10.95 -10.12 -17.80
CA PHE A 34 10.67 -10.49 -19.18
C PHE A 34 11.86 -10.25 -20.12
N GLY A 35 13.07 -10.04 -19.56
CA GLY A 35 14.31 -9.87 -20.32
C GLY A 35 14.44 -8.53 -21.06
N SER A 36 13.72 -7.51 -20.62
CA SER A 36 13.78 -6.15 -21.18
C SER A 36 14.38 -5.17 -20.17
N GLU A 37 14.99 -4.10 -20.66
CA GLU A 37 15.54 -3.03 -19.81
C GLU A 37 14.42 -2.27 -19.06
N PRO A 38 14.70 -1.68 -17.89
CA PRO A 38 13.73 -0.88 -17.14
C PRO A 38 13.08 0.22 -17.98
N SER A 39 11.75 0.28 -17.97
CA SER A 39 10.99 1.24 -18.79
C SER A 39 9.69 1.67 -18.11
N SER A 40 9.40 2.96 -18.14
CA SER A 40 8.14 3.51 -17.62
C SER A 40 6.93 3.26 -18.55
N GLU A 41 7.15 2.75 -19.76
CA GLU A 41 6.10 2.48 -20.75
C GLU A 41 5.25 1.25 -20.40
N GLU A 42 5.69 0.44 -19.44
CA GLU A 42 5.03 -0.80 -19.04
C GLU A 42 3.77 -0.59 -18.20
N THR A 43 3.50 0.65 -17.74
CA THR A 43 2.34 0.96 -16.89
C THR A 43 1.04 0.37 -17.44
N GLY A 44 0.74 0.61 -18.73
CA GLY A 44 -0.47 0.07 -19.36
C GLY A 44 -0.46 -1.45 -19.48
N ARG A 45 0.71 -2.06 -19.71
CA ARG A 45 0.89 -3.52 -19.83
C ARG A 45 0.67 -4.22 -18.48
N VAL A 46 1.18 -3.64 -17.39
CA VAL A 46 0.95 -4.13 -16.02
C VAL A 46 -0.53 -4.09 -15.68
N VAL A 47 -1.21 -2.96 -15.93
CA VAL A 47 -2.65 -2.83 -15.68
C VAL A 47 -3.44 -3.86 -16.50
N ALA A 48 -3.11 -4.03 -17.79
CA ALA A 48 -3.76 -5.00 -18.66
C ALA A 48 -3.54 -6.44 -18.18
N ALA A 49 -2.32 -6.77 -17.74
CA ALA A 49 -1.98 -8.09 -17.21
C ALA A 49 -2.76 -8.39 -15.93
N LEU A 50 -2.81 -7.47 -14.97
CA LEU A 50 -3.57 -7.63 -13.72
C LEU A 50 -5.08 -7.81 -14.00
N ARG A 51 -5.66 -7.02 -14.91
CA ARG A 51 -7.05 -7.23 -15.33
C ARG A 51 -7.27 -8.61 -15.96
N LYS A 52 -6.34 -9.07 -16.81
CA LYS A 52 -6.42 -10.39 -17.45
C LYS A 52 -6.27 -11.54 -16.43
N LEU A 53 -5.55 -11.32 -15.34
CA LEU A 53 -5.44 -12.28 -14.22
C LEU A 53 -6.73 -12.37 -13.39
N GLY A 54 -7.66 -11.41 -13.53
CA GLY A 54 -8.97 -11.44 -12.89
C GLY A 54 -9.18 -10.41 -11.78
N PHE A 55 -8.27 -9.45 -11.60
CA PHE A 55 -8.51 -8.33 -10.68
C PHE A 55 -9.65 -7.44 -11.19
N ASP A 56 -10.60 -7.09 -10.31
CA ASP A 56 -11.77 -6.28 -10.66
C ASP A 56 -11.39 -4.82 -10.92
N ASN A 57 -10.44 -4.30 -10.13
CA ASN A 57 -9.89 -2.96 -10.29
C ASN A 57 -8.37 -2.97 -10.07
N VAL A 58 -7.70 -2.02 -10.71
CA VAL A 58 -6.26 -1.79 -10.57
C VAL A 58 -6.05 -0.32 -10.26
N PHE A 59 -5.54 -0.04 -9.07
CA PHE A 59 -5.23 1.30 -8.58
C PHE A 59 -3.73 1.56 -8.55
N ASP A 60 -3.39 2.83 -8.48
CA ASP A 60 -2.02 3.29 -8.46
C ASP A 60 -1.63 3.74 -7.05
N THR A 61 -0.50 3.25 -6.55
CA THR A 61 0.00 3.66 -5.23
C THR A 61 0.44 5.12 -5.23
N ASP A 62 0.71 5.72 -6.40
CA ASP A 62 1.04 7.15 -6.51
C ASP A 62 -0.10 8.04 -6.02
N PHE A 63 -1.36 7.61 -6.17
CA PHE A 63 -2.48 8.34 -5.57
C PHE A 63 -2.39 8.37 -4.04
N GLY A 64 -1.97 7.26 -3.42
CA GLY A 64 -1.67 7.24 -1.99
C GLY A 64 -0.49 8.12 -1.63
N ALA A 65 0.51 8.22 -2.51
CA ALA A 65 1.68 9.08 -2.30
C ALA A 65 1.30 10.56 -2.32
N ASP A 66 0.41 10.98 -3.23
CA ASP A 66 -0.12 12.35 -3.25
C ASP A 66 -0.82 12.68 -1.93
N VAL A 67 -1.65 11.76 -1.41
CA VAL A 67 -2.32 11.93 -0.11
C VAL A 67 -1.30 11.96 1.03
N THR A 68 -0.29 11.07 1.03
CA THR A 68 0.81 11.11 2.02
C THR A 68 1.50 12.47 2.02
N VAL A 69 1.80 13.04 0.85
CA VAL A 69 2.45 14.36 0.76
C VAL A 69 1.58 15.44 1.38
N VAL A 70 0.26 15.44 1.11
CA VAL A 70 -0.67 16.42 1.69
C VAL A 70 -0.69 16.31 3.21
N GLU A 71 -0.85 15.09 3.74
CA GLU A 71 -0.96 14.85 5.18
C GLU A 71 0.37 15.09 5.93
N GLU A 72 1.51 14.60 5.41
CA GLU A 72 2.83 14.82 6.02
C GLU A 72 3.22 16.31 5.98
N SER A 73 2.88 17.01 4.90
CA SER A 73 3.09 18.47 4.82
C SER A 73 2.24 19.23 5.83
N ALA A 74 0.97 18.85 5.99
CA ALA A 74 0.09 19.43 7.00
C ALA A 74 0.60 19.15 8.41
N GLU A 75 1.06 17.94 8.69
CA GLU A 75 1.68 17.57 9.97
C GLU A 75 2.94 18.40 10.25
N LEU A 76 3.83 18.53 9.26
CA LEU A 76 5.05 19.34 9.39
C LEU A 76 4.72 20.79 9.71
N VAL A 77 3.80 21.40 8.95
CA VAL A 77 3.37 22.79 9.17
C VAL A 77 2.77 22.97 10.57
N ARG A 78 1.94 22.00 11.02
CA ARG A 78 1.36 22.02 12.38
C ARG A 78 2.44 21.96 13.45
N ARG A 79 3.38 21.01 13.38
CA ARG A 79 4.47 20.87 14.36
C ARG A 79 5.39 22.10 14.40
N LEU A 80 5.62 22.75 13.26
CA LEU A 80 6.39 24.00 13.17
C LEU A 80 5.68 25.20 13.82
N ARG A 81 4.35 25.28 13.73
CA ARG A 81 3.56 26.43 14.21
C ARG A 81 3.12 26.31 15.66
N GLU A 82 2.62 25.12 16.02
CA GLU A 82 1.96 24.87 17.31
C GLU A 82 2.91 24.25 18.34
N GLY A 83 4.13 23.90 17.90
CA GLY A 83 5.07 23.12 18.69
C GLY A 83 4.82 21.62 18.53
N GLY A 84 5.90 20.85 18.54
CA GLY A 84 5.90 19.40 18.40
C GLY A 84 7.33 18.88 18.28
N ALA A 85 7.50 17.56 18.31
CA ALA A 85 8.80 16.94 18.14
C ALA A 85 9.36 17.24 16.73
N LEU A 86 10.56 17.83 16.71
CA LEU A 86 11.31 18.20 15.51
C LEU A 86 12.77 17.72 15.63
N PRO A 87 13.38 17.17 14.57
CA PRO A 87 12.88 17.08 13.19
C PRO A 87 11.72 16.09 13.04
N VAL A 88 10.97 16.19 11.94
CA VAL A 88 9.97 15.17 11.55
C VAL A 88 10.64 14.20 10.59
N PHE A 89 10.60 12.91 10.91
CA PHE A 89 11.06 11.83 10.05
C PHE A 89 9.88 11.20 9.32
N THR A 90 10.03 10.92 8.03
CA THR A 90 9.05 10.20 7.22
C THR A 90 8.77 8.81 7.78
N SER A 91 7.55 8.30 7.60
CA SER A 91 7.11 6.99 8.13
C SER A 91 6.81 5.95 7.03
N CYS A 92 6.94 6.31 5.75
CA CYS A 92 6.48 5.47 4.63
C CYS A 92 7.29 4.17 4.40
N CYS A 93 8.51 4.08 4.93
CA CYS A 93 9.38 2.91 4.84
C CYS A 93 9.27 2.03 6.10
N PRO A 94 8.66 0.83 6.02
CA PRO A 94 8.48 -0.03 7.19
C PRO A 94 9.79 -0.56 7.78
N GLY A 95 10.86 -0.66 6.96
CA GLY A 95 12.19 -1.00 7.46
C GLY A 95 12.75 0.09 8.37
N TRP A 96 12.56 1.36 7.98
CA TRP A 96 12.98 2.52 8.74
C TRP A 96 12.19 2.68 10.04
N THR A 97 10.85 2.67 9.97
CA THR A 97 10.02 2.86 11.16
C THR A 97 10.27 1.78 12.21
N ARG A 98 10.39 0.51 11.79
CA ARG A 98 10.72 -0.59 12.71
C ARG A 98 12.12 -0.49 13.29
N PHE A 99 13.07 -0.01 12.50
CA PHE A 99 14.42 0.25 13.00
C PHE A 99 14.40 1.33 14.09
N CYS A 100 13.72 2.45 13.85
CA CYS A 100 13.54 3.50 14.87
C CYS A 100 12.86 2.97 16.13
N VAL A 101 11.69 2.33 16.00
CA VAL A 101 10.92 1.84 17.16
C VAL A 101 11.72 0.87 18.02
N LYS A 102 12.58 0.05 17.41
CA LYS A 102 13.36 -0.97 18.13
C LYS A 102 14.70 -0.45 18.66
N ALA A 103 15.43 0.29 17.83
CA ALA A 103 16.81 0.68 18.12
C ALA A 103 16.94 2.08 18.73
N PHE A 104 15.98 2.97 18.45
CA PHE A 104 15.97 4.36 18.90
C PHE A 104 14.55 4.80 19.33
N PRO A 105 13.96 4.21 20.38
CA PRO A 105 12.60 4.54 20.82
C PRO A 105 12.38 6.02 21.13
N GLU A 106 13.44 6.76 21.47
CA GLU A 106 13.43 8.21 21.66
C GLU A 106 13.06 8.99 20.39
N LEU A 107 13.22 8.38 19.20
CA LEU A 107 12.83 8.98 17.93
C LEU A 107 11.37 8.74 17.56
N ASN A 108 10.61 7.99 18.36
CA ASN A 108 9.22 7.65 18.02
C ASN A 108 8.32 8.88 17.89
N GLU A 109 8.50 9.88 18.75
CA GLU A 109 7.75 11.14 18.65
C GLU A 109 8.13 11.95 17.42
N HIS A 110 9.33 11.73 16.87
CA HIS A 110 9.82 12.39 15.66
C HIS A 110 9.31 11.72 14.37
N LEU A 111 8.84 10.48 14.41
CA LEU A 111 8.22 9.84 13.24
C LEU A 111 6.90 10.53 12.91
N SER A 112 6.63 10.68 11.60
CA SER A 112 5.33 11.10 11.10
C SER A 112 4.25 10.10 11.50
N GLY A 113 3.10 10.62 11.93
CA GLY A 113 1.92 9.80 12.21
C GLY A 113 1.14 9.37 10.97
N VAL A 114 1.58 9.78 9.77
CA VAL A 114 0.90 9.52 8.51
C VAL A 114 1.15 8.08 8.06
N LYS A 115 0.12 7.42 7.54
CA LYS A 115 0.22 6.07 6.96
C LYS A 115 1.07 6.09 5.69
N SER A 116 1.71 4.96 5.36
CA SER A 116 2.42 4.86 4.08
C SER A 116 1.45 4.88 2.88
N PRO A 117 1.92 5.25 1.67
CA PRO A 117 1.08 5.31 0.48
C PRO A 117 0.25 4.04 0.23
N GLN A 118 0.86 2.86 0.43
CA GLN A 118 0.17 1.58 0.31
C GLN A 118 -1.02 1.47 1.26
N GLN A 119 -0.81 1.83 2.53
CA GLN A 119 -1.84 1.72 3.55
C GLN A 119 -2.91 2.77 3.35
N ILE A 120 -2.56 3.97 2.87
CA ILE A 120 -3.54 5.00 2.49
C ILE A 120 -4.44 4.49 1.36
N VAL A 121 -3.88 3.91 0.29
CA VAL A 121 -4.70 3.34 -0.79
C VAL A 121 -5.59 2.22 -0.26
N GLY A 122 -5.06 1.34 0.59
CA GLY A 122 -5.86 0.29 1.24
C GLY A 122 -7.04 0.85 2.03
N ALA A 123 -6.76 1.83 2.88
CA ALA A 123 -7.75 2.50 3.71
C ALA A 123 -8.84 3.18 2.88
N LEU A 124 -8.45 3.99 1.89
CA LEU A 124 -9.40 4.67 0.98
C LEU A 124 -10.20 3.68 0.14
N THR A 125 -9.58 2.56 -0.24
CA THR A 125 -10.26 1.50 -1.00
C THR A 125 -11.36 0.83 -0.18
N LYS A 126 -11.11 0.58 1.11
CA LYS A 126 -12.08 -0.11 2.00
C LYS A 126 -13.07 0.83 2.69
N THR A 127 -12.86 2.14 2.59
CA THR A 127 -13.76 3.15 3.14
C THR A 127 -14.47 3.90 2.00
N TYR A 128 -13.81 4.88 1.40
CA TYR A 128 -14.37 5.75 0.39
C TYR A 128 -14.85 4.99 -0.86
N PHE A 129 -14.01 4.12 -1.44
CA PHE A 129 -14.41 3.35 -2.62
C PHE A 129 -15.51 2.32 -2.30
N ALA A 130 -15.45 1.70 -1.12
CA ALA A 130 -16.48 0.77 -0.66
C ALA A 130 -17.85 1.47 -0.58
N GLU A 131 -17.91 2.63 0.05
CA GLU A 131 -19.11 3.46 0.13
C GLU A 131 -19.62 3.85 -1.27
N LYS A 132 -18.73 4.37 -2.13
CA LYS A 132 -19.10 4.80 -3.49
C LYS A 132 -19.60 3.68 -4.39
N THR A 133 -19.19 2.43 -4.13
CA THR A 133 -19.59 1.25 -4.92
C THR A 133 -20.66 0.40 -4.25
N GLY A 134 -21.18 0.82 -3.09
CA GLY A 134 -22.19 0.08 -2.33
C GLY A 134 -21.69 -1.26 -1.78
N LYS A 135 -20.37 -1.39 -1.55
CA LYS A 135 -19.71 -2.60 -1.03
C LYS A 135 -19.37 -2.43 0.44
N LYS A 136 -19.31 -3.54 1.18
CA LYS A 136 -18.78 -3.55 2.55
C LYS A 136 -17.27 -3.70 2.53
N ALA A 137 -16.57 -3.12 3.51
CA ALA A 137 -15.12 -3.23 3.65
C ALA A 137 -14.62 -4.70 3.60
N GLY A 138 -15.32 -5.62 4.28
CA GLY A 138 -14.96 -7.05 4.30
C GLY A 138 -15.24 -7.83 3.01
N GLU A 139 -15.97 -7.25 2.05
CA GLU A 139 -16.18 -7.80 0.71
C GLU A 139 -15.05 -7.40 -0.26
N ILE A 140 -14.21 -6.44 0.13
CA ILE A 140 -13.09 -5.95 -0.68
C ILE A 140 -11.79 -6.57 -0.19
N PHE A 141 -11.02 -7.11 -1.14
CA PHE A 141 -9.70 -7.68 -0.90
C PHE A 141 -8.65 -6.90 -1.69
N VAL A 142 -7.73 -6.22 -1.01
CA VAL A 142 -6.70 -5.38 -1.61
C VAL A 142 -5.37 -6.13 -1.63
N VAL A 143 -4.82 -6.30 -2.82
CA VAL A 143 -3.49 -6.86 -3.07
C VAL A 143 -2.54 -5.75 -3.50
N GLY A 144 -1.49 -5.49 -2.73
CA GLY A 144 -0.40 -4.62 -3.16
C GLY A 144 0.65 -5.36 -3.97
N VAL A 145 1.05 -4.80 -5.10
CA VAL A 145 2.22 -5.25 -5.87
C VAL A 145 3.36 -4.26 -5.59
N MET A 146 4.34 -4.72 -4.82
CA MET A 146 5.32 -3.85 -4.16
C MET A 146 6.75 -4.34 -4.42
N PRO A 147 7.75 -3.45 -4.56
CA PRO A 147 9.14 -3.86 -4.76
C PRO A 147 9.84 -4.26 -3.44
N CYS A 148 9.11 -4.45 -2.34
CA CYS A 148 9.68 -4.53 -1.00
C CYS A 148 9.03 -5.64 -0.17
N TYR A 149 9.86 -6.53 0.39
CA TYR A 149 9.40 -7.56 1.32
C TYR A 149 8.82 -6.96 2.60
N SER A 150 9.40 -5.90 3.14
CA SER A 150 8.95 -5.29 4.39
C SER A 150 7.53 -4.74 4.30
N LYS A 151 7.00 -4.46 3.10
CA LYS A 151 5.60 -4.11 2.89
C LYS A 151 4.62 -5.24 3.23
N LYS A 152 5.01 -6.51 3.04
CA LYS A 152 4.22 -7.68 3.51
C LYS A 152 4.05 -7.68 5.03
N LEU A 153 5.06 -7.16 5.73
CA LEU A 153 5.05 -7.13 7.18
C LEU A 153 4.27 -5.92 7.69
N GLU A 154 4.35 -4.78 7.00
CA GLU A 154 3.53 -3.60 7.28
C GLU A 154 2.03 -3.88 7.11
N SER A 155 1.64 -4.65 6.10
CA SER A 155 0.24 -5.05 5.85
C SER A 155 -0.30 -6.11 6.82
N ARG A 156 0.42 -6.39 7.90
CA ARG A 156 0.04 -7.37 8.93
C ARG A 156 0.07 -6.76 10.32
N GLU A 157 0.36 -5.47 10.43
CA GLU A 157 0.38 -4.74 11.71
C GLU A 157 -1.07 -4.50 12.18
N GLU A 158 -1.31 -4.64 13.48
CA GLU A 158 -2.64 -4.48 14.08
C GLU A 158 -3.16 -3.04 13.92
N GLU A 159 -2.28 -2.05 13.82
CA GLU A 159 -2.63 -0.65 13.60
C GLU A 159 -3.20 -0.37 12.19
N THR A 160 -3.24 -1.38 11.31
CA THR A 160 -3.84 -1.30 9.99
C THR A 160 -5.24 -1.92 9.92
N GLU A 161 -5.80 -2.38 11.04
CA GLU A 161 -7.20 -2.85 11.07
C GLU A 161 -8.20 -1.73 10.77
N ILE A 162 -9.26 -2.05 10.02
CA ILE A 162 -10.36 -1.11 9.70
C ILE A 162 -11.68 -1.69 10.22
N PRO A 163 -12.63 -0.87 10.72
CA PRO A 163 -13.97 -1.35 11.04
C PRO A 163 -14.61 -2.13 9.86
N GLY A 164 -14.87 -3.42 10.07
CA GLY A 164 -15.47 -4.29 9.07
C GLY A 164 -14.50 -4.97 8.10
N ALA A 165 -13.18 -4.76 8.22
CA ALA A 165 -12.15 -5.48 7.48
C ALA A 165 -10.89 -5.72 8.33
N LYS A 166 -10.20 -6.84 8.12
CA LYS A 166 -9.05 -7.18 8.98
C LYS A 166 -7.84 -6.28 8.79
N GLN A 167 -7.60 -5.70 7.62
CA GLN A 167 -6.40 -4.90 7.33
C GLN A 167 -6.74 -3.84 6.28
N ASP A 168 -5.98 -2.75 6.21
CA ASP A 168 -6.01 -1.77 5.12
C ASP A 168 -5.70 -2.46 3.77
N VAL A 169 -4.61 -3.25 3.75
CA VAL A 169 -4.16 -4.06 2.62
C VAL A 169 -4.06 -5.52 3.05
N ASP A 170 -4.76 -6.42 2.36
CA ASP A 170 -4.89 -7.82 2.79
C ASP A 170 -3.68 -8.68 2.44
N PHE A 171 -3.02 -8.37 1.32
CA PHE A 171 -1.90 -9.18 0.85
C PHE A 171 -0.92 -8.39 -0.01
N ILE A 172 0.35 -8.80 0.00
CA ILE A 172 1.40 -8.16 -0.81
C ILE A 172 2.11 -9.20 -1.67
N LEU A 173 2.16 -8.95 -2.97
CA LEU A 173 3.01 -9.61 -3.95
C LEU A 173 4.25 -8.76 -4.21
N THR A 174 5.39 -9.41 -4.39
CA THR A 174 6.62 -8.74 -4.83
C THR A 174 6.66 -8.60 -6.34
N THR A 175 7.60 -7.80 -6.86
CA THR A 175 7.86 -7.72 -8.31
C THR A 175 8.21 -9.09 -8.92
N LYS A 176 8.91 -9.94 -8.15
CA LYS A 176 9.28 -11.32 -8.49
C LYS A 176 8.31 -12.32 -7.87
#